data_AF-A0A068RML4-F1
#
_entry.id   AF-A0A068RML4-F1
#
_cell.length_a   1.000
_cell.length_b   1.000
_cell.length_c   1.000
_cell.angle_alpha   90.00
_cell.angle_beta   90.00
_cell.angle_gamma   90.00
#
_symmetry.space_group_name_H-M   'P 1'
#
loop_
_entity.id
_entity.type
_entity.pdbx_description
1 polymer ?
#
loop_
_entity_poly.entity_id
_entity_poly.type
_entity_poly.pdbx_seq_one_letter_code
_entity_poly.pdbx_strand_id
1 'polypeptide(L)'
;MNALVAMLHFCEVHGPRVVFCTQATHHHHHLDANNNHHTAPIPIPNANHSPIMDLPISSLSSQLSSLRNETSSAPPTPVTSQSTCAACTAQMPIILSTKNGPALEAKRMIVHDDDDPTVAYIGTPSPQHLQLYKAARLACVRSLTTELCPGREGPVLFGDDENGYALSYLFKLHDAYARGETRFYSLMVLMTDRVFLISCWPFFVSEFRSMAVNLQSRANTVFQREKEIRQQPHYSAFRRAVTPMSQDPFFRRRSHTALRSLVDLLGIKDIYHQIHAQFSYILKRSARKRMEKITSGRSASAEYLVMRDQYYAKRQQQRHEKQTTTHHPVTITTTKSPALATPPPPPSPLAQYS
;
A
#
# COMPACT_ATOMS: atom_id res chain seq x y z
N MET A 1 7.34 -6.19 -5.10
CA MET A 1 6.65 -4.96 -5.58
C MET A 1 6.24 -4.15 -4.36
N ASN A 2 6.65 -2.88 -4.24
CA ASN A 2 6.24 -2.02 -3.13
C ASN A 2 4.96 -1.27 -3.52
N ALA A 3 3.81 -1.89 -3.26
CA ALA A 3 2.50 -1.33 -3.57
C ALA A 3 1.53 -1.51 -2.39
N LEU A 4 0.69 -0.50 -2.18
CA LEU A 4 -0.40 -0.51 -1.21
C LEU A 4 -1.72 -0.33 -1.97
N VAL A 5 -2.66 -1.26 -1.82
CA VAL A 5 -4.04 -1.08 -2.30
C VAL A 5 -4.92 -0.74 -1.11
N ALA A 6 -5.76 0.28 -1.21
CA ALA A 6 -6.57 0.78 -0.10
C ALA A 6 -7.99 1.16 -0.51
N MET A 7 -8.92 0.99 0.42
CA MET A 7 -10.27 1.54 0.35
C MET A 7 -10.34 2.80 1.22
N LEU A 8 -10.83 3.86 0.62
CA LEU A 8 -10.94 5.20 1.18
C LEU A 8 -12.42 5.58 1.33
N HIS A 9 -12.73 6.43 2.31
CA HIS A 9 -14.07 6.93 2.57
C HIS A 9 -14.02 8.41 2.96
N PHE A 10 -14.92 9.22 2.39
CA PHE A 10 -15.15 10.58 2.89
C PHE A 10 -16.22 10.53 3.99
N CYS A 11 -15.78 10.61 5.24
CA CYS A 11 -16.69 10.68 6.38
C CYS A 11 -17.17 12.12 6.58
N GLU A 12 -18.49 12.32 6.69
CA GLU A 12 -19.06 13.65 6.96
C GLU A 12 -18.61 14.24 8.32
N VAL A 13 -18.21 13.38 9.27
CA VAL A 13 -17.75 13.79 10.61
C VAL A 13 -16.22 13.93 10.67
N HIS A 14 -15.49 12.98 10.08
CA HIS A 14 -14.03 12.86 10.25
C HIS A 14 -13.22 13.26 9.00
N GLY A 15 -13.89 13.65 7.92
CA GLY A 15 -13.29 13.93 6.62
C GLY A 15 -12.79 12.67 5.90
N PRO A 16 -11.83 12.83 4.96
CA PRO A 16 -11.18 11.72 4.26
C PRO A 16 -10.59 10.71 5.26
N ARG A 17 -10.77 9.41 5.04
CA ARG A 17 -10.21 8.31 5.86
C ARG A 17 -9.79 7.13 5.00
N VAL A 18 -8.64 6.54 5.35
CA VAL A 18 -8.27 5.18 4.91
C VAL A 18 -9.03 4.23 5.82
N VAL A 19 -9.88 3.37 5.24
CA VAL A 19 -10.71 2.44 6.01
C VAL A 19 -10.02 1.09 6.13
N PHE A 20 -9.43 0.63 5.03
CA PHE A 20 -8.76 -0.66 4.94
C PHE A 20 -7.69 -0.61 3.86
N CYS A 21 -6.57 -1.29 4.08
CA CYS A 21 -5.50 -1.40 3.10
C CYS A 21 -4.88 -2.79 3.10
N THR A 22 -4.30 -3.19 1.97
CA THR A 22 -3.55 -4.43 1.79
C THR A 22 -2.22 -4.12 1.12
N GLN A 23 -1.15 -4.71 1.63
CA GLN A 23 0.21 -4.56 1.12
C GLN A 23 0.84 -5.94 0.87
N ALA A 24 1.69 -6.04 -0.14
CA ALA A 24 2.52 -7.22 -0.36
C ALA A 24 3.77 -7.15 0.53
N THR A 25 4.14 -8.26 1.15
CA THR A 25 5.37 -8.43 1.93
C THR A 25 6.15 -9.61 1.41
N HIS A 26 7.48 -9.51 1.40
CA HIS A 26 8.39 -10.57 1.01
C HIS A 26 9.16 -11.03 2.25
N HIS A 27 8.99 -12.29 2.66
CA HIS A 27 9.87 -12.93 3.62
C HIS A 27 11.08 -13.48 2.88
N HIS A 28 12.26 -12.90 3.12
CA HIS A 28 13.50 -13.58 2.75
C HIS A 28 13.67 -14.79 3.67
N HIS A 29 13.58 -16.00 3.12
CA HIS A 29 14.09 -17.19 3.78
C HIS A 29 15.60 -17.02 3.96
N HIS A 30 16.02 -16.48 5.10
CA HIS A 30 17.38 -16.69 5.58
C HIS A 30 17.43 -18.17 5.99
N LEU A 31 18.04 -19.00 5.14
CA LEU A 31 18.64 -20.22 5.63
C LEU A 31 19.69 -19.77 6.64
N ASP A 32 19.39 -19.82 7.93
CA ASP A 32 20.37 -20.06 8.99
C ASP A 32 19.65 -20.53 10.25
N ALA A 33 19.88 -21.79 10.56
CA ALA A 33 19.68 -22.36 11.88
C ALA A 33 20.74 -21.78 12.84
N ASN A 34 20.35 -21.56 14.10
CA ASN A 34 21.19 -21.20 15.26
C ASN A 34 21.93 -19.85 15.20
N ASN A 35 21.47 -18.85 15.95
CA ASN A 35 21.98 -18.57 17.31
C ASN A 35 21.37 -17.29 17.89
N ASN A 36 21.18 -17.29 19.22
CA ASN A 36 21.06 -16.07 20.02
C ASN A 36 22.31 -15.20 19.82
N HIS A 37 22.16 -13.94 19.38
CA HIS A 37 22.79 -12.78 20.01
C HIS A 37 22.49 -11.48 19.27
N HIS A 38 22.32 -10.42 20.08
CA HIS A 38 22.29 -9.00 19.70
C HIS A 38 23.26 -8.65 18.56
N THR A 39 22.78 -7.95 17.53
CA THR A 39 23.65 -7.21 16.61
C THR A 39 22.98 -5.90 16.18
N ALA A 40 23.77 -4.84 16.29
CA ALA A 40 23.45 -3.44 16.10
C ALA A 40 23.21 -3.06 14.61
N PRO A 41 22.54 -1.92 14.33
CA PRO A 41 22.40 -1.41 12.98
C PRO A 41 23.71 -0.75 12.49
N ILE A 42 24.14 -1.06 11.27
CA ILE A 42 25.25 -0.41 10.56
C ILE A 42 24.74 0.11 9.19
N PRO A 43 25.42 1.05 8.50
CA PRO A 43 24.96 2.43 8.36
C PRO A 43 24.73 2.86 6.88
N ILE A 44 23.96 3.92 6.67
CA ILE A 44 23.77 4.55 5.36
C ILE A 44 24.83 5.67 5.19
N PRO A 45 25.47 5.84 4.01
CA PRO A 45 26.50 6.87 3.84
C PRO A 45 25.90 8.28 3.80
N ASN A 46 26.44 9.17 4.62
CA ASN A 46 26.18 10.60 4.62
C ASN A 46 26.69 11.26 3.31
N ALA A 47 25.85 12.12 2.73
CA ALA A 47 26.32 13.23 1.91
C ALA A 47 26.39 14.50 2.78
N ASN A 48 27.47 15.25 2.61
CA ASN A 48 27.97 16.29 3.50
C ASN A 48 27.03 17.52 3.64
N HIS A 49 26.83 17.95 4.88
CA HIS A 49 26.34 19.28 5.24
C HIS A 49 27.47 20.32 5.23
N SER A 50 27.13 21.57 4.96
CA SER A 50 27.70 22.73 5.66
C SER A 50 26.62 23.82 5.86
N PRO A 51 26.74 24.68 6.90
CA PRO A 51 25.62 25.01 7.78
C PRO A 51 25.20 26.48 7.74
N ILE A 52 23.90 26.80 7.88
CA ILE A 52 23.45 28.17 8.20
C ILE A 52 22.22 28.14 9.13
N MET A 53 22.43 28.68 10.33
CA MET A 53 21.57 29.27 11.37
C MET A 53 20.10 28.84 11.55
N ASP A 54 19.83 28.37 12.78
CA ASP A 54 18.52 28.21 13.40
C ASP A 54 17.78 29.53 13.63
N LEU A 55 16.51 29.59 13.22
CA LEU A 55 15.48 30.49 13.72
C LEU A 55 14.16 29.70 13.81
N PRO A 56 13.42 29.74 14.93
CA PRO A 56 12.16 29.01 15.05
C PRO A 56 11.02 29.85 14.48
N ILE A 57 10.49 29.45 13.32
CA ILE A 57 9.20 29.97 12.84
C ILE A 57 8.11 29.04 13.36
N SER A 58 7.49 29.50 14.43
CA SER A 58 6.22 29.02 14.95
C SER A 58 5.05 29.52 14.08
N SER A 59 3.99 28.71 14.08
CA SER A 59 2.58 29.03 13.77
C SER A 59 2.11 28.97 12.32
N LEU A 60 1.11 28.12 12.04
CA LEU A 60 -0.29 28.55 11.85
C LEU A 60 -1.18 27.33 11.60
N SER A 61 -2.08 27.01 12.55
CA SER A 61 -3.52 26.83 12.26
C SER A 61 -4.25 26.21 13.45
N SER A 62 -4.60 27.04 14.43
CA SER A 62 -5.89 26.96 15.13
C SER A 62 -5.90 27.98 16.24
N GLN A 63 -6.67 29.06 16.10
CA GLN A 63 -7.50 29.64 17.17
C GLN A 63 -8.15 30.93 16.69
N LEU A 64 -9.47 30.88 16.51
CA LEU A 64 -10.32 32.03 16.77
C LEU A 64 -11.55 31.53 17.55
N SER A 65 -11.53 31.78 18.86
CA SER A 65 -12.73 31.99 19.66
C SER A 65 -12.31 32.55 21.02
N SER A 66 -12.67 33.81 21.25
CA SER A 66 -12.26 34.64 22.36
C SER A 66 -13.03 34.41 23.65
N LEU A 67 -12.31 34.55 24.77
CA LEU A 67 -12.66 35.24 26.02
C LEU A 67 -13.93 34.82 26.78
N ARG A 68 -13.74 34.16 27.94
CA ARG A 68 -14.12 34.78 29.23
C ARG A 68 -13.44 34.14 30.46
N ASN A 69 -13.01 35.07 31.31
CA ASN A 69 -12.51 35.11 32.69
C ASN A 69 -12.45 33.88 33.62
N GLU A 70 -11.41 34.00 34.44
CA GLU A 70 -10.99 33.28 35.63
C GLU A 70 -12.08 32.91 36.63
N THR A 71 -12.00 31.71 37.22
CA THR A 71 -11.63 31.52 38.64
C THR A 71 -11.41 30.04 38.96
N SER A 72 -10.46 29.82 39.87
CA SER A 72 -10.00 28.58 40.49
C SER A 72 -11.07 27.52 40.84
N SER A 73 -10.89 26.29 40.34
CA SER A 73 -10.99 25.02 41.10
C SER A 73 -10.84 23.85 40.13
N ALA A 74 -9.98 22.90 40.46
CA ALA A 74 -9.67 21.73 39.65
C ALA A 74 -10.91 20.83 39.44
N PRO A 75 -11.17 20.36 38.20
CA PRO A 75 -11.98 19.17 37.97
C PRO A 75 -11.18 18.06 37.25
N PRO A 76 -11.66 16.81 37.30
CA PRO A 76 -10.91 15.64 36.89
C PRO A 76 -10.65 15.62 35.39
N THR A 77 -9.49 15.07 35.03
CA THR A 77 -9.04 14.80 33.66
C THR A 77 -10.16 14.21 32.79
N PRO A 78 -10.50 14.81 31.63
CA PRO A 78 -11.41 14.18 30.70
C PRO A 78 -10.66 13.03 30.02
N VAL A 79 -11.06 11.80 30.35
CA VAL A 79 -10.74 10.61 29.55
C VAL A 79 -11.30 10.89 28.17
N THR A 80 -10.43 11.24 27.23
CA THR A 80 -10.82 11.51 25.85
C THR A 80 -11.14 10.18 25.20
N SER A 81 -12.35 9.68 25.39
CA SER A 81 -12.89 8.55 24.62
C SER A 81 -12.97 9.01 23.16
N GLN A 82 -11.93 8.74 22.39
CA GLN A 82 -11.98 8.88 20.93
C GLN A 82 -13.11 7.96 20.44
N SER A 83 -14.27 8.54 20.19
CA SER A 83 -15.43 7.81 19.66
C SER A 83 -15.05 7.20 18.32
N THR A 84 -14.94 5.87 18.25
CA THR A 84 -14.66 5.17 17.01
C THR A 84 -15.87 5.27 16.09
N CYS A 85 -15.67 5.78 14.88
CA CYS A 85 -16.74 5.92 13.91
C CYS A 85 -16.90 4.63 13.12
N ALA A 86 -18.05 3.98 13.24
CA ALA A 86 -18.34 2.72 12.55
C ALA A 86 -18.16 2.79 11.01
N ALA A 87 -18.39 3.95 10.41
CA ALA A 87 -18.15 4.18 8.97
C ALA A 87 -16.67 4.38 8.60
N CYS A 88 -15.79 4.68 9.57
CA CYS A 88 -14.36 4.92 9.35
C CYS A 88 -13.49 3.71 9.73
N THR A 89 -14.07 2.70 10.35
CA THR A 89 -13.35 1.51 10.85
C THR A 89 -13.72 0.29 10.05
N ALA A 90 -12.71 -0.48 9.65
CA ALA A 90 -12.94 -1.81 9.09
C ALA A 90 -13.32 -2.78 10.22
N GLN A 91 -14.41 -3.52 10.03
CA GLN A 91 -14.82 -4.59 10.95
C GLN A 91 -13.99 -5.83 10.62
N MET A 92 -13.03 -6.16 11.49
CA MET A 92 -12.20 -7.35 11.30
C MET A 92 -12.89 -8.58 11.89
N PRO A 93 -12.60 -9.79 11.37
CA PRO A 93 -13.15 -11.02 11.91
C PRO A 93 -12.82 -11.20 13.39
N ILE A 94 -13.78 -11.73 14.14
CA ILE A 94 -13.59 -12.10 15.54
C ILE A 94 -12.96 -13.50 15.58
N ILE A 95 -11.83 -13.62 16.25
CA ILE A 95 -11.13 -14.88 16.48
C ILE A 95 -11.52 -15.40 17.86
N LEU A 96 -12.03 -16.63 17.90
CA LEU A 96 -12.24 -17.37 19.14
C LEU A 96 -10.89 -17.96 19.56
N SER A 97 -10.29 -17.41 20.60
CA SER A 97 -9.08 -17.99 21.18
C SER A 97 -9.37 -19.39 21.72
N THR A 98 -8.51 -20.36 21.43
CA THR A 98 -8.72 -21.78 21.76
C THR A 98 -8.95 -21.95 23.27
N LYS A 99 -10.13 -22.49 23.63
CA LYS A 99 -10.58 -22.88 24.97
C LYS A 99 -10.56 -21.74 26.01
N ASN A 100 -11.68 -21.02 26.10
CA ASN A 100 -12.06 -20.07 27.17
C ASN A 100 -11.44 -18.66 27.14
N GLY A 101 -10.81 -18.23 26.05
CA GLY A 101 -10.37 -16.84 25.90
C GLY A 101 -11.51 -15.91 25.45
N PRO A 102 -11.44 -14.59 25.76
CA PRO A 102 -12.37 -13.62 25.22
C PRO A 102 -12.29 -13.59 23.70
N ALA A 103 -13.44 -13.38 23.05
CA ALA A 103 -13.53 -13.15 21.63
C ALA A 103 -12.73 -11.88 21.27
N LEU A 104 -11.66 -12.02 20.47
CA LEU A 104 -10.78 -10.91 20.12
C LEU A 104 -10.89 -10.58 18.63
N GLU A 105 -10.97 -9.30 18.30
CA GLU A 105 -10.94 -8.83 16.92
C GLU A 105 -9.55 -9.08 16.29
N ALA A 106 -9.53 -9.64 15.08
CA ALA A 106 -8.29 -9.90 14.36
C ALA A 106 -7.54 -8.60 14.07
N LYS A 107 -6.23 -8.57 14.38
CA LYS A 107 -5.39 -7.40 14.13
C LYS A 107 -5.06 -7.19 12.65
N ARG A 108 -5.06 -8.26 11.86
CA ARG A 108 -4.73 -8.26 10.43
C ARG A 108 -5.30 -9.49 9.73
N MET A 109 -5.50 -9.39 8.43
CA MET A 109 -5.76 -10.53 7.53
C MET A 109 -4.49 -10.84 6.73
N ILE A 110 -4.26 -12.12 6.42
CA ILE A 110 -3.09 -12.56 5.66
C ILE A 110 -3.54 -13.56 4.61
N VAL A 111 -3.08 -13.36 3.37
CA VAL A 111 -3.18 -14.32 2.26
C VAL A 111 -1.77 -14.62 1.78
N HIS A 112 -1.39 -15.88 1.73
CA HIS A 112 -0.11 -16.32 1.15
C HIS A 112 -0.26 -16.50 -0.37
N ASP A 113 0.80 -16.24 -1.12
CA ASP A 113 0.81 -16.54 -2.55
C ASP A 113 1.11 -18.04 -2.76
N ASP A 114 0.18 -18.76 -3.37
CA ASP A 114 0.33 -20.19 -3.64
C ASP A 114 1.52 -20.50 -4.56
N ASP A 115 1.89 -19.57 -5.45
CA ASP A 115 2.96 -19.78 -6.42
C ASP A 115 4.32 -19.26 -5.93
N ASP A 116 4.33 -18.36 -4.94
CA ASP A 116 5.54 -17.81 -4.34
C ASP A 116 5.37 -17.75 -2.81
N PRO A 117 5.83 -18.78 -2.07
CA PRO A 117 5.64 -18.85 -0.62
C PRO A 117 6.38 -17.73 0.13
N THR A 118 7.29 -17.01 -0.52
CA THR A 118 7.96 -15.85 0.08
C THR A 118 7.05 -14.62 0.13
N VAL A 119 5.95 -14.61 -0.63
CA VAL A 119 5.03 -13.48 -0.73
C VAL A 119 3.80 -13.71 0.15
N ALA A 120 3.51 -12.72 0.99
CA ALA A 120 2.28 -12.66 1.75
C ALA A 120 1.62 -11.28 1.58
N TYR A 121 0.32 -11.27 1.36
CA TYR A 121 -0.53 -10.08 1.28
C TYR A 121 -1.17 -9.83 2.63
N ILE A 122 -0.86 -8.70 3.26
CA ILE A 122 -1.29 -8.37 4.62
C ILE A 122 -2.32 -7.24 4.57
N GLY A 123 -3.53 -7.52 5.06
CA GLY A 123 -4.64 -6.58 5.19
C GLY A 123 -4.75 -5.98 6.59
N THR A 124 -4.79 -4.65 6.70
CA THR A 124 -4.94 -3.91 7.97
C THR A 124 -5.82 -2.66 7.81
N PRO A 125 -6.41 -2.11 8.89
CA PRO A 125 -7.14 -0.83 8.83
C PRO A 125 -6.25 0.37 8.46
N SER A 126 -4.97 0.34 8.86
CA SER A 126 -3.98 1.37 8.54
C SER A 126 -2.59 0.77 8.31
N PRO A 127 -1.73 1.43 7.51
CA PRO A 127 -0.33 1.03 7.38
C PRO A 127 0.42 1.12 8.72
N GLN A 128 1.25 0.13 9.02
CA GLN A 128 2.03 0.09 10.28
C GLN A 128 3.28 0.98 10.23
N HIS A 129 3.89 1.12 9.05
CA HIS A 129 5.10 1.94 8.88
C HIS A 129 4.74 3.41 8.74
N LEU A 130 5.37 4.29 9.53
CA LEU A 130 5.00 5.71 9.62
C LEU A 130 5.09 6.46 8.28
N GLN A 131 6.14 6.23 7.49
CA GLN A 131 6.28 6.92 6.19
C GLN A 131 5.18 6.50 5.20
N LEU A 132 4.85 5.21 5.18
CA LEU A 132 3.77 4.69 4.33
C LEU A 132 2.40 5.21 4.81
N TYR A 133 2.21 5.31 6.12
CA TYR A 133 1.01 5.91 6.71
C TYR A 133 0.85 7.37 6.27
N LYS A 134 1.92 8.18 6.32
CA LYS A 134 1.91 9.59 5.88
C LYS A 134 1.56 9.69 4.39
N ALA A 135 2.22 8.93 3.54
CA ALA A 135 1.97 8.89 2.10
C ALA A 135 0.53 8.47 1.78
N ALA A 136 0.05 7.36 2.37
CA ALA A 136 -1.32 6.90 2.21
C ALA A 136 -2.35 7.90 2.72
N ARG A 137 -2.04 8.62 3.81
CA ARG A 137 -2.91 9.66 4.37
C ARG A 137 -3.01 10.86 3.42
N LEU A 138 -1.89 11.34 2.89
CA LEU A 138 -1.85 12.43 1.92
C LEU A 138 -2.61 12.06 0.64
N ALA A 139 -2.33 10.88 0.08
CA ALA A 139 -3.01 10.38 -1.11
C ALA A 139 -4.52 10.17 -0.87
N CYS A 140 -4.92 9.79 0.36
CA CYS A 140 -6.32 9.68 0.75
C CYS A 140 -7.05 11.03 0.73
N VAL A 141 -6.44 12.07 1.29
CA VAL A 141 -7.01 13.42 1.26
C VAL A 141 -7.18 13.88 -0.19
N ARG A 142 -6.11 13.78 -0.99
CA ARG A 142 -6.12 14.20 -2.40
C ARG A 142 -7.21 13.48 -3.21
N SER A 143 -7.27 12.15 -3.09
CA SER A 143 -8.25 11.28 -3.75
C SER A 143 -9.70 11.69 -3.53
N LEU A 144 -10.03 12.19 -2.34
CA LEU A 144 -11.41 12.43 -1.92
C LEU A 144 -11.82 13.90 -1.97
N THR A 145 -10.87 14.84 -2.04
CA THR A 145 -11.17 16.28 -1.94
C THR A 145 -10.61 17.16 -3.04
N THR A 146 -9.40 16.91 -3.52
CA THR A 146 -8.71 17.86 -4.42
C THR A 146 -8.72 17.41 -5.88
N GLU A 147 -8.71 16.11 -6.12
CA GLU A 147 -8.56 15.55 -7.46
C GLU A 147 -9.94 15.41 -8.12
N LEU A 148 -10.18 16.21 -9.16
CA LEU A 148 -11.47 16.30 -9.84
C LEU A 148 -11.52 15.34 -11.04
N CYS A 149 -12.45 14.39 -11.02
CA CYS A 149 -12.78 13.58 -12.19
C CYS A 149 -13.94 14.23 -12.97
N PRO A 150 -13.82 14.43 -14.30
CA PRO A 150 -14.95 14.86 -15.12
C PRO A 150 -16.08 13.81 -15.04
N GLY A 151 -17.24 14.19 -14.48
CA GLY A 151 -18.33 13.26 -14.20
C GLY A 151 -18.46 12.80 -12.73
N ARG A 152 -17.56 13.27 -11.84
CA ARG A 152 -17.55 13.02 -10.38
C ARG A 152 -17.28 11.58 -9.94
N GLU A 153 -17.13 10.63 -10.85
CA GLU A 153 -16.73 9.24 -10.59
C GLU A 153 -15.78 8.76 -11.68
N GLY A 154 -14.78 7.96 -11.30
CA GLY A 154 -13.78 7.44 -12.22
C GLY A 154 -12.35 7.51 -11.70
N PRO A 155 -11.39 7.08 -12.53
CA PRO A 155 -9.99 7.00 -12.16
C PRO A 155 -9.25 8.34 -12.33
N VAL A 156 -8.32 8.61 -11.44
CA VAL A 156 -7.36 9.72 -11.50
C VAL A 156 -5.98 9.22 -11.08
N LEU A 157 -4.93 9.64 -11.80
CA LEU A 157 -3.52 9.42 -11.43
C LEU A 157 -2.92 10.73 -10.91
N PHE A 158 -2.26 10.69 -9.77
CA PHE A 158 -1.55 11.84 -9.22
C PHE A 158 -0.41 11.38 -8.30
N GLY A 159 0.42 12.30 -7.84
CA GLY A 159 1.48 12.02 -6.87
C GLY A 159 2.79 12.73 -7.22
N ASP A 160 3.82 12.41 -6.46
CA ASP A 160 5.15 13.00 -6.54
C ASP A 160 6.21 11.98 -6.13
N ASP A 161 7.50 12.31 -6.34
CA ASP A 161 8.61 11.42 -6.04
C ASP A 161 8.86 11.26 -4.52
N GLU A 162 8.36 12.18 -3.70
CA GLU A 162 8.56 12.17 -2.25
C GLU A 162 7.59 11.21 -1.53
N ASN A 163 6.30 11.28 -1.88
CA ASN A 163 5.22 10.53 -1.24
C ASN A 163 4.73 9.36 -2.09
N GLY A 164 5.20 9.26 -3.34
CA GLY A 164 4.79 8.26 -4.31
C GLY A 164 3.58 8.68 -5.14
N TYR A 165 3.23 7.79 -6.05
CA TYR A 165 2.19 7.97 -7.05
C TYR A 165 0.97 7.11 -6.72
N ALA A 166 -0.20 7.71 -6.82
CA ALA A 166 -1.48 7.09 -6.54
C ALA A 166 -2.36 7.06 -7.79
N LEU A 167 -2.94 5.88 -8.07
CA LEU A 167 -4.07 5.72 -8.97
C LEU A 167 -5.31 5.49 -8.11
N SER A 168 -6.25 6.42 -8.16
CA SER A 168 -7.45 6.46 -7.32
C SER A 168 -8.69 6.37 -8.18
N TYR A 169 -9.64 5.51 -7.82
CA TYR A 169 -10.93 5.32 -8.50
C TYR A 169 -12.05 5.75 -7.56
N LEU A 170 -12.57 6.95 -7.78
CA LEU A 170 -13.66 7.53 -7.00
C LEU A 170 -15.02 6.98 -7.46
N PHE A 171 -15.86 6.58 -6.52
CA PHE A 171 -17.22 6.09 -6.79
C PHE A 171 -18.16 6.46 -5.63
N LYS A 172 -19.47 6.41 -5.88
CA LYS A 172 -20.48 6.69 -4.86
C LYS A 172 -21.28 5.45 -4.51
N LEU A 173 -21.68 5.35 -3.23
CA LEU A 173 -22.63 4.35 -2.75
C LEU A 173 -23.91 5.06 -2.28
N HIS A 174 -25.07 4.52 -2.61
CA HIS A 174 -26.35 5.05 -2.14
C HIS A 174 -26.62 4.63 -0.68
N ASP A 175 -27.05 5.58 0.14
CA ASP A 175 -27.39 5.38 1.55
C ASP A 175 -28.57 6.26 1.96
N ALA A 176 -29.69 5.64 2.35
CA ALA A 176 -30.93 6.34 2.70
C ALA A 176 -30.84 7.20 3.99
N TYR A 177 -29.76 7.07 4.78
CA TYR A 177 -29.50 7.91 5.96
C TYR A 177 -28.34 8.91 5.75
N ALA A 178 -27.60 8.85 4.64
CA ALA A 178 -26.54 9.81 4.35
C ALA A 178 -27.10 11.13 3.81
N ARG A 179 -26.35 12.23 3.96
CA ARG A 179 -26.75 13.51 3.41
C ARG A 179 -26.70 13.46 1.88
N GLY A 180 -27.82 13.80 1.24
CA GLY A 180 -27.94 13.69 -0.23
C GLY A 180 -28.01 12.24 -0.71
N GLU A 181 -28.33 11.28 0.18
CA GLU A 181 -28.53 9.87 -0.11
C GLU A 181 -27.33 9.15 -0.74
N THR A 182 -26.12 9.72 -0.61
CA THR A 182 -24.90 9.19 -1.21
C THR A 182 -23.70 9.32 -0.28
N ARG A 183 -22.77 8.36 -0.36
CA ARG A 183 -21.46 8.41 0.30
C ARG A 183 -20.35 8.27 -0.74
N PHE A 184 -19.25 8.98 -0.53
CA PHE A 184 -18.08 8.93 -1.41
C PHE A 184 -17.06 7.92 -0.89
N TYR A 185 -16.66 7.01 -1.76
CA TYR A 185 -15.60 6.04 -1.53
C TYR A 185 -14.58 6.12 -2.66
N SER A 186 -13.35 5.70 -2.40
CA SER A 186 -12.36 5.51 -3.47
C SER A 186 -11.55 4.24 -3.26
N LEU A 187 -11.23 3.55 -4.35
CA LEU A 187 -10.23 2.48 -4.38
C LEU A 187 -8.91 3.08 -4.87
N MET A 188 -7.84 2.89 -4.13
CA MET A 188 -6.55 3.49 -4.44
C MET A 188 -5.48 2.41 -4.52
N VAL A 189 -4.57 2.52 -5.49
CA VAL A 189 -3.25 1.88 -5.43
C VAL A 189 -2.18 2.96 -5.33
N LEU A 190 -1.27 2.82 -4.36
CA LEU A 190 -0.15 3.70 -4.10
C LEU A 190 1.15 2.94 -4.36
N MET A 191 2.04 3.50 -5.19
CA MET A 191 3.32 2.93 -5.58
C MET A 191 4.38 4.01 -5.73
N THR A 192 5.66 3.64 -5.62
CA THR A 192 6.77 4.56 -5.92
C THR A 192 7.06 4.68 -7.42
N ASP A 193 6.74 3.64 -8.20
CA ASP A 193 7.02 3.59 -9.64
C ASP A 193 5.85 4.14 -10.47
N ARG A 194 5.98 5.38 -10.93
CA ARG A 194 5.02 6.06 -11.82
C ARG A 194 4.84 5.34 -13.15
N VAL A 195 5.94 4.91 -13.77
CA VAL A 195 5.92 4.31 -15.13
C VAL A 195 5.17 2.99 -15.09
N PHE A 196 5.37 2.20 -14.03
CA PHE A 196 4.62 0.98 -13.81
C PHE A 196 3.11 1.23 -13.65
N LEU A 197 2.71 2.22 -12.85
CA LEU A 197 1.30 2.56 -12.66
C LEU A 197 0.62 2.97 -13.98
N ILE A 198 1.30 3.78 -14.80
CA ILE A 198 0.80 4.20 -16.12
C ILE A 198 0.69 2.99 -17.05
N SER A 199 1.71 2.13 -17.08
CA SER A 199 1.72 0.94 -17.94
C SER A 199 0.62 -0.06 -17.57
N CYS A 200 0.32 -0.20 -16.27
CA CYS A 200 -0.75 -1.05 -15.76
C CYS A 200 -2.09 -0.33 -15.61
N TRP A 201 -2.23 0.90 -16.11
CA TRP A 201 -3.45 1.71 -15.95
C TRP A 201 -4.73 0.98 -16.39
N PRO A 202 -4.83 0.38 -17.59
CA PRO A 202 -6.06 -0.29 -18.01
C PRO A 202 -6.44 -1.46 -17.09
N PHE A 203 -5.44 -2.13 -16.51
CA PHE A 203 -5.67 -3.21 -15.56
C PHE A 203 -6.27 -2.70 -14.25
N PHE A 204 -5.61 -1.75 -13.59
CA PHE A 204 -6.10 -1.20 -12.33
C PHE A 204 -7.49 -0.58 -12.46
N VAL A 205 -7.71 0.20 -13.53
CA VAL A 205 -9.02 0.81 -13.80
C VAL A 205 -10.11 -0.24 -14.00
N SER A 206 -9.81 -1.32 -14.73
CA SER A 206 -10.77 -2.41 -14.94
C SER A 206 -11.15 -3.12 -13.64
N GLU A 207 -10.17 -3.48 -12.82
CA GLU A 207 -10.40 -4.18 -11.55
C GLU A 207 -11.15 -3.27 -10.55
N PHE A 208 -10.72 -2.01 -10.40
CA PHE A 208 -11.39 -1.06 -9.52
C PHE A 208 -12.81 -0.72 -9.98
N ARG A 209 -13.05 -0.57 -11.28
CA ARG A 209 -14.40 -0.39 -11.82
C ARG A 209 -15.29 -1.59 -11.51
N SER A 210 -14.78 -2.80 -11.73
CA SER A 210 -15.52 -4.05 -11.44
C SER A 210 -15.92 -4.12 -9.96
N MET A 211 -14.97 -3.85 -9.06
CA MET A 211 -15.24 -3.77 -7.62
C MET A 211 -16.28 -2.69 -7.29
N ALA A 212 -16.11 -1.47 -7.80
CA ALA A 212 -17.02 -0.34 -7.55
C ALA A 212 -18.46 -0.67 -7.98
N VAL A 213 -18.65 -1.23 -9.18
CA VAL A 213 -19.98 -1.62 -9.70
C VAL A 213 -20.62 -2.70 -8.83
N ASN A 214 -19.85 -3.68 -8.33
CA ASN A 214 -20.36 -4.70 -7.43
C ASN A 214 -20.85 -4.07 -6.11
N LEU A 215 -20.02 -3.22 -5.49
CA LEU A 215 -20.39 -2.50 -4.26
C LEU A 215 -21.62 -1.61 -4.46
N GLN A 216 -21.70 -0.90 -5.59
CA GLN A 216 -22.84 -0.06 -5.97
C GLN A 216 -24.13 -0.88 -6.11
N SER A 217 -24.08 -2.02 -6.80
CA SER A 217 -25.23 -2.92 -6.96
C SER A 217 -25.77 -3.41 -5.61
N ARG A 218 -24.88 -3.79 -4.69
CA ARG A 218 -25.24 -4.21 -3.34
C ARG A 218 -25.84 -3.07 -2.52
N ALA A 219 -25.20 -1.89 -2.51
CA ALA A 219 -25.71 -0.70 -1.83
C ALA A 219 -27.10 -0.30 -2.36
N ASN A 220 -27.30 -0.33 -3.68
CA ASN A 220 -28.58 0.00 -4.32
C ASN A 220 -29.69 -0.93 -3.89
N THR A 221 -29.41 -2.23 -3.74
CA THR A 221 -30.40 -3.22 -3.27
C THR A 221 -30.88 -2.87 -1.86
N VAL A 222 -29.95 -2.55 -0.95
CA VAL A 222 -30.29 -2.16 0.44
C VAL A 222 -31.04 -0.82 0.43
N PHE A 223 -30.56 0.14 -0.35
CA PHE A 223 -31.15 1.47 -0.49
C PHE A 223 -32.61 1.42 -0.95
N GLN A 224 -32.93 0.65 -2.00
CA GLN A 224 -34.30 0.52 -2.49
C GLN A 224 -35.22 -0.12 -1.45
N ARG A 225 -34.78 -1.19 -0.79
CA ARG A 225 -35.53 -1.82 0.31
C ARG A 225 -35.84 -0.82 1.43
N GLU A 226 -34.85 -0.03 1.85
CA GLU A 226 -35.02 0.99 2.89
C GLU A 226 -35.99 2.10 2.44
N LYS A 227 -35.97 2.47 1.16
CA LYS A 227 -36.84 3.49 0.58
C LYS A 227 -38.30 3.04 0.49
N GLU A 228 -38.53 1.80 0.08
CA GLU A 228 -39.87 1.18 0.03
C GLU A 228 -40.52 1.12 1.42
N ILE A 229 -39.78 0.68 2.44
CA ILE A 229 -40.26 0.61 3.84
C ILE A 229 -40.72 1.99 4.33
N ARG A 230 -40.01 3.07 3.96
CA ARG A 230 -40.35 4.43 4.36
C ARG A 230 -41.58 5.00 3.66
N GLN A 231 -41.85 4.54 2.44
CA GLN A 231 -42.99 4.99 1.64
C GLN A 231 -44.30 4.30 2.06
N GLN A 232 -44.24 3.22 2.85
CA GLN A 232 -45.46 2.57 3.35
C GLN A 232 -46.21 3.46 4.36
N PRO A 233 -47.52 3.69 4.17
CA PRO A 233 -48.33 4.60 4.99
C PRO A 233 -48.45 4.16 6.47
N HIS A 234 -48.22 2.88 6.77
CA HIS A 234 -48.29 2.37 8.14
C HIS A 234 -47.07 2.75 9.00
N TYR A 235 -45.92 3.05 8.39
CA TYR A 235 -44.66 3.34 9.09
C TYR A 235 -44.61 4.80 9.59
N SER A 236 -45.25 5.73 8.88
CA SER A 236 -45.34 7.15 9.25
C SER A 236 -46.31 7.40 10.42
N ALA A 237 -47.32 6.54 10.60
CA ALA A 237 -48.22 6.57 11.75
C ALA A 237 -47.54 6.08 13.05
N PHE A 238 -46.74 4.99 12.98
CA PHE A 238 -46.11 4.40 14.16
C PHE A 238 -45.00 5.27 14.77
N ARG A 239 -44.21 5.97 13.94
CA ARG A 239 -43.19 6.91 14.46
C ARG A 239 -43.76 8.15 15.12
N ARG A 240 -44.95 8.63 14.71
CA ARG A 240 -45.62 9.77 15.36
C ARG A 240 -46.18 9.41 16.74
N ALA A 241 -46.51 8.14 16.97
CA ALA A 241 -47.10 7.68 18.23
C ALA A 241 -46.05 7.40 19.34
N VAL A 242 -44.80 7.09 19.00
CA VAL A 242 -43.80 6.55 19.95
C VAL A 242 -42.70 7.55 20.34
N THR A 243 -42.56 8.70 19.67
CA THR A 243 -41.66 9.78 20.14
C THR A 243 -42.45 10.83 20.91
N PRO A 244 -42.20 11.04 22.22
CA PRO A 244 -42.73 12.20 22.91
C PRO A 244 -42.19 13.46 22.24
N MET A 245 -43.06 14.44 22.09
CA MET A 245 -42.79 15.73 21.49
C MET A 245 -41.86 16.55 22.42
N SER A 246 -40.57 16.20 22.50
CA SER A 246 -39.58 17.08 23.11
C SER A 246 -39.26 18.19 22.10
N GLN A 247 -39.83 19.37 22.37
CA GLN A 247 -39.46 20.61 21.70
C GLN A 247 -38.00 20.92 22.03
N ASP A 248 -37.08 20.57 21.12
CA ASP A 248 -35.73 21.11 21.13
C ASP A 248 -35.32 21.56 19.72
N PRO A 249 -34.65 22.72 19.62
CA PRO A 249 -34.75 23.62 18.48
C PRO A 249 -33.98 23.16 17.25
N PHE A 250 -34.55 23.53 16.10
CA PHE A 250 -34.20 23.25 14.70
C PHE A 250 -32.74 23.53 14.25
N PHE A 251 -31.81 23.86 15.16
CA PHE A 251 -30.43 24.24 14.81
C PHE A 251 -29.33 23.25 15.24
N ARG A 252 -29.63 22.15 15.95
CA ARG A 252 -28.61 21.13 16.35
C ARG A 252 -28.80 19.72 15.77
N ARG A 253 -29.46 19.58 14.62
CA ARG A 253 -29.58 18.27 13.93
C ARG A 253 -28.47 18.01 12.89
N ARG A 254 -27.26 18.56 13.08
CA ARG A 254 -26.19 18.52 12.06
C ARG A 254 -25.05 17.53 12.33
N SER A 255 -25.02 16.76 13.43
CA SER A 255 -23.81 15.95 13.72
C SER A 255 -23.96 14.60 14.46
N HIS A 256 -25.16 14.09 14.75
CA HIS A 256 -25.28 12.88 15.60
C HIS A 256 -26.16 11.74 15.04
N THR A 257 -26.37 11.65 13.72
CA THR A 257 -26.73 10.35 13.15
C THR A 257 -25.44 9.53 13.05
N ALA A 258 -25.26 8.55 13.93
CA ALA A 258 -24.11 7.64 13.85
C ALA A 258 -24.03 7.05 12.43
N LEU A 259 -22.96 7.36 11.71
CA LEU A 259 -22.79 6.85 10.35
C LEU A 259 -22.66 5.33 10.39
N ARG A 260 -23.61 4.62 9.77
CA ARG A 260 -23.59 3.15 9.68
C ARG A 260 -22.30 2.62 9.05
N SER A 261 -21.88 1.43 9.45
CA SER A 261 -20.70 0.78 8.91
C SER A 261 -20.87 0.41 7.44
N LEU A 262 -19.77 0.09 6.75
CA LEU A 262 -19.86 -0.45 5.38
C LEU A 262 -20.58 -1.80 5.34
N VAL A 263 -20.45 -2.61 6.40
CA VAL A 263 -21.13 -3.90 6.55
C VAL A 263 -22.65 -3.69 6.58
N ASP A 264 -23.13 -2.73 7.36
CA ASP A 264 -24.56 -2.41 7.43
C ASP A 264 -25.08 -1.76 6.13
N LEU A 265 -24.24 -0.91 5.51
CA LEU A 265 -24.56 -0.24 4.24
C LEU A 265 -24.78 -1.25 3.10
N LEU A 266 -24.00 -2.32 3.05
CA LEU A 266 -24.07 -3.33 2.00
C LEU A 266 -24.90 -4.55 2.39
N GLY A 267 -25.15 -4.76 3.68
CA GLY A 267 -25.77 -5.98 4.20
C GLY A 267 -24.88 -7.22 4.09
N ILE A 268 -23.55 -7.04 4.04
CA ILE A 268 -22.58 -8.12 3.85
C ILE A 268 -21.61 -8.15 5.05
N LYS A 269 -21.72 -9.19 5.88
CA LYS A 269 -20.88 -9.36 7.08
C LYS A 269 -19.39 -9.49 6.75
N ASP A 270 -19.08 -10.28 5.71
CA ASP A 270 -17.70 -10.60 5.33
C ASP A 270 -17.12 -9.68 4.25
N ILE A 271 -17.62 -8.44 4.14
CA ILE A 271 -17.19 -7.55 3.06
C ILE A 271 -15.68 -7.28 3.09
N TYR A 272 -15.09 -7.13 4.27
CA TYR A 272 -13.65 -6.87 4.39
C TYR A 272 -12.80 -8.07 4.02
N HIS A 273 -13.30 -9.30 4.20
CA HIS A 273 -12.66 -10.51 3.65
C HIS A 273 -12.67 -10.49 2.13
N GLN A 274 -13.80 -10.13 1.52
CA GLN A 274 -13.92 -10.04 0.05
C GLN A 274 -13.03 -8.93 -0.51
N ILE A 275 -13.00 -7.75 0.13
CA ILE A 275 -12.12 -6.64 -0.25
C ILE A 275 -10.66 -7.06 -0.15
N HIS A 276 -10.26 -7.71 0.95
CA HIS A 276 -8.89 -8.18 1.13
C HIS A 276 -8.50 -9.20 0.05
N ALA A 277 -9.36 -10.18 -0.24
CA ALA A 277 -9.12 -11.16 -1.30
C ALA A 277 -8.94 -10.47 -2.67
N GLN A 278 -9.79 -9.49 -3.01
CA GLN A 278 -9.67 -8.72 -4.24
C GLN A 278 -8.39 -7.88 -4.28
N PHE A 279 -8.02 -7.23 -3.18
CA PHE A 279 -6.78 -6.45 -3.11
C PHE A 279 -5.53 -7.33 -3.25
N SER A 280 -5.51 -8.48 -2.59
CA SER A 280 -4.45 -9.49 -2.74
C SER A 280 -4.35 -9.99 -4.19
N TYR A 281 -5.50 -10.24 -4.84
CA TYR A 281 -5.55 -10.62 -6.26
C TYR A 281 -4.98 -9.53 -7.18
N ILE A 282 -5.36 -8.26 -6.96
CA ILE A 282 -4.87 -7.11 -7.74
C ILE A 282 -3.35 -6.97 -7.59
N LEU A 283 -2.83 -7.09 -6.36
CA LEU A 283 -1.39 -7.05 -6.09
C LEU A 283 -0.65 -8.23 -6.75
N LYS A 284 -1.17 -9.46 -6.61
CA LYS A 284 -0.63 -10.67 -7.24
C LYS A 284 -0.55 -10.55 -8.76
N ARG A 285 -1.65 -10.13 -9.38
CA ARG A 285 -1.76 -10.05 -10.84
C ARG A 285 -0.98 -8.88 -11.43
N SER A 286 -0.93 -7.73 -10.75
CA SER A 286 -0.08 -6.62 -11.17
C SER A 286 1.40 -6.97 -11.10
N ALA A 287 1.85 -7.69 -10.06
CA ALA A 287 3.24 -8.14 -9.96
C ALA A 287 3.68 -9.04 -11.13
N ARG A 288 2.79 -9.92 -11.60
CA ARG A 288 3.07 -10.82 -12.73
C ARG A 288 3.08 -10.12 -14.09
N LYS A 289 2.34 -9.02 -14.25
CA LYS A 289 2.27 -8.29 -15.53
C LYS A 289 3.60 -7.64 -15.93
N ARG A 290 4.53 -7.44 -15.00
CA ARG A 290 5.87 -6.91 -15.27
C ARG A 290 6.96 -7.89 -14.82
N MET A 291 6.79 -9.17 -15.15
CA MET A 291 7.90 -10.10 -15.17
C MET A 291 8.54 -10.02 -16.56
N GLU A 292 9.74 -9.43 -16.63
CA GLU A 292 10.56 -9.55 -17.82
C GLU A 292 10.86 -11.04 -18.02
N LYS A 293 10.57 -11.56 -19.22
CA LYS A 293 11.00 -12.91 -19.58
C LYS A 293 12.50 -12.86 -19.81
N ILE A 294 13.27 -13.14 -18.76
CA ILE A 294 14.73 -13.33 -18.88
C ILE A 294 14.93 -14.54 -19.79
N THR A 295 15.27 -14.27 -21.04
CA THR A 295 15.68 -15.31 -21.97
C THR A 295 17.16 -15.51 -21.77
N SER A 296 17.55 -16.66 -21.25
CA SER A 296 18.95 -17.06 -21.24
C SER A 296 19.49 -17.00 -22.67
N GLY A 297 20.64 -16.37 -22.87
CA GLY A 297 21.35 -16.47 -24.15
C GLY A 297 21.67 -17.93 -24.47
N ARG A 298 22.15 -18.19 -25.70
CA ARG A 298 22.61 -19.53 -26.06
C ARG A 298 23.66 -19.99 -25.04
N SER A 299 23.46 -21.17 -24.45
CA SER A 299 24.50 -21.84 -23.69
C SER A 299 25.73 -21.99 -24.57
N ALA A 300 26.92 -21.83 -23.98
CA ALA A 300 28.17 -22.06 -24.69
C ALA A 300 28.16 -23.43 -25.37
N SER A 301 28.62 -23.49 -26.63
CA SER A 301 28.68 -24.77 -27.33
C SER A 301 29.68 -25.71 -26.65
N ALA A 302 29.48 -27.02 -26.78
CA ALA A 302 30.39 -28.01 -26.22
C ALA A 302 31.82 -27.80 -26.73
N GLU A 303 31.98 -27.44 -28.01
CA GLU A 303 33.27 -27.13 -28.64
C GLU A 303 33.92 -25.90 -28.02
N TYR A 304 33.15 -24.84 -27.73
CA TYR A 304 33.67 -23.65 -27.07
C TYR A 304 34.13 -23.97 -25.64
N LEU A 305 33.37 -24.79 -24.90
CA LEU A 305 33.76 -25.20 -23.55
C LEU A 305 35.06 -26.00 -23.57
N VAL A 306 35.20 -26.95 -24.49
CA VAL A 306 36.44 -27.72 -24.68
C VAL A 306 37.60 -26.80 -25.07
N MET A 307 37.41 -25.89 -26.03
CA MET A 307 38.43 -24.93 -26.45
C MET A 307 38.86 -24.02 -25.28
N ARG A 308 37.90 -23.53 -24.50
CA ARG A 308 38.14 -22.69 -23.33
C ARG A 308 38.96 -23.42 -22.27
N ASP A 309 38.59 -24.65 -21.95
CA ASP A 309 39.26 -25.44 -20.93
C ASP A 309 40.68 -25.81 -21.37
N GLN A 310 40.89 -26.13 -22.65
CA GLN A 310 42.21 -26.33 -23.24
C GLN A 310 43.08 -25.07 -23.20
N TYR A 311 42.51 -23.90 -23.49
CA TYR A 311 43.21 -22.63 -23.40
C TYR A 311 43.69 -22.35 -21.97
N TYR A 312 42.82 -22.55 -20.97
CA TYR A 312 43.20 -22.35 -19.57
C TYR A 312 44.24 -23.37 -19.08
N ALA A 313 44.15 -24.64 -19.50
CA ALA A 313 45.14 -25.66 -19.20
C ALA A 313 46.53 -25.30 -19.76
N LYS A 314 46.60 -24.88 -21.02
CA LYS A 314 47.86 -24.41 -21.64
C LYS A 314 48.44 -23.20 -20.92
N ARG A 315 47.59 -22.24 -20.53
CA ARG A 315 48.04 -21.06 -19.79
C ARG A 315 48.57 -21.39 -18.40
N GLN A 316 47.99 -22.40 -17.73
CA GLN A 316 48.50 -22.89 -16.44
C GLN A 316 49.84 -23.62 -16.59
N GLN A 317 50.00 -24.44 -17.63
CA GLN A 317 51.27 -25.10 -17.96
C GLN A 317 52.37 -24.08 -18.25
N GLN A 318 52.11 -23.07 -19.08
CA GLN A 318 53.06 -21.99 -19.35
C GLN A 318 53.45 -21.18 -18.10
N ARG A 319 52.54 -21.05 -17.12
CA ARG A 319 52.87 -20.41 -15.83
C ARG A 319 53.73 -21.31 -14.95
N HIS A 320 53.47 -22.61 -14.92
CA HIS A 320 54.31 -23.58 -14.19
C HIS A 320 55.70 -23.71 -14.80
N GLU A 321 55.80 -23.78 -16.13
CA GLU A 321 57.08 -23.84 -16.86
C GLU A 321 57.92 -22.59 -16.59
N LYS A 322 57.32 -21.40 -16.64
CA LYS A 322 58.00 -20.14 -16.29
C LYS A 322 58.50 -20.11 -14.84
N GLN A 323 57.77 -20.71 -13.90
CA GLN A 323 58.19 -20.83 -12.50
C GLN A 323 59.31 -21.87 -12.30
N THR A 324 59.31 -22.97 -13.05
CA THR A 324 60.39 -23.96 -13.00
C THR A 324 61.68 -23.48 -13.66
N THR A 325 61.61 -22.65 -14.71
CA THR A 325 62.79 -22.06 -15.36
C THR A 325 63.47 -20.94 -14.57
N THR A 326 62.81 -20.38 -13.54
CA THR A 326 63.40 -19.36 -12.65
C THR A 326 64.27 -19.92 -11.52
N HIS A 327 64.47 -21.24 -11.43
CA HIS A 327 65.31 -21.88 -10.40
C HIS A 327 66.77 -22.17 -10.82
N HIS A 328 67.24 -21.67 -11.98
CA HIS A 328 68.68 -21.57 -12.24
C HIS A 328 69.22 -20.17 -11.89
N PRO A 329 70.32 -20.06 -11.12
CA PRO A 329 70.83 -18.77 -10.70
C PRO A 329 71.48 -18.08 -11.89
N VAL A 330 70.81 -17.07 -12.45
CA VAL A 330 71.40 -16.19 -13.45
C VAL A 330 71.46 -14.79 -12.86
N THR A 331 72.69 -14.32 -12.74
CA THR A 331 73.11 -12.98 -12.37
C THR A 331 72.30 -11.90 -13.09
N ILE A 332 71.84 -10.93 -12.30
CA ILE A 332 71.08 -9.75 -12.70
C ILE A 332 71.80 -9.02 -13.85
N THR A 333 71.12 -8.87 -15.00
CA THR A 333 71.33 -7.73 -15.89
C THR A 333 69.98 -7.25 -16.42
N THR A 334 69.69 -6.00 -16.09
CA THR A 334 68.49 -5.23 -16.39
C THR A 334 68.33 -5.00 -17.89
N THR A 335 67.25 -5.51 -18.50
CA THR A 335 66.67 -4.93 -19.72
C THR A 335 65.14 -5.04 -19.73
N LYS A 336 64.51 -4.06 -20.37
CA LYS A 336 63.11 -3.61 -20.28
C LYS A 336 62.04 -4.68 -20.54
N SER A 337 60.96 -4.60 -19.76
CA SER A 337 59.68 -5.32 -19.91
C SER A 337 58.97 -5.04 -21.25
N PRO A 338 58.38 -6.06 -21.92
CA PRO A 338 57.33 -5.82 -22.91
C PRO A 338 55.94 -5.92 -22.27
N ALA A 339 55.03 -5.10 -22.78
CA ALA A 339 53.69 -4.84 -22.27
C ALA A 339 52.78 -6.09 -22.21
N LEU A 340 51.94 -6.12 -21.18
CA LEU A 340 50.87 -7.10 -20.96
C LEU A 340 49.80 -6.95 -22.05
N ALA A 341 49.71 -7.90 -22.98
CA ALA A 341 48.64 -7.93 -23.98
C ALA A 341 47.28 -8.15 -23.29
N THR A 342 46.35 -7.22 -23.53
CA THR A 342 44.95 -7.31 -23.10
C THR A 342 44.21 -8.44 -23.84
N PRO A 343 43.24 -9.11 -23.20
CA PRO A 343 42.46 -10.15 -23.85
C PRO A 343 41.60 -9.58 -24.99
N PRO A 344 41.27 -10.37 -26.04
CA PRO A 344 40.41 -9.91 -27.11
C PRO A 344 38.99 -9.65 -26.60
N PRO A 345 38.29 -8.62 -27.10
CA PRO A 345 36.91 -8.33 -26.70
C PRO A 345 35.96 -9.44 -27.17
N PRO A 346 34.82 -9.64 -26.47
CA PRO A 346 33.81 -10.60 -26.89
C PRO A 346 33.21 -10.22 -28.26
N PRO A 347 32.76 -11.20 -29.06
CA PRO A 347 32.17 -10.92 -30.36
C PRO A 347 30.87 -10.12 -30.22
N SER A 348 30.75 -9.07 -31.02
CA SER A 348 29.55 -8.21 -31.08
C SER A 348 28.31 -9.01 -31.51
N PRO A 349 27.13 -8.73 -30.95
CA PRO A 349 25.89 -9.37 -31.40
C PRO A 349 25.58 -8.90 -32.82
N LEU A 350 25.52 -9.84 -33.76
CA LEU A 350 25.05 -9.62 -35.12
C LEU A 350 23.63 -9.06 -35.08
N ALA A 351 23.47 -7.83 -35.59
CA ALA A 351 22.18 -7.26 -35.92
C ALA A 351 21.56 -8.11 -37.04
N GLN A 352 20.46 -8.80 -36.75
CA GLN A 352 19.55 -9.33 -37.77
C GLN A 352 18.42 -8.32 -37.96
N TYR A 353 18.58 -7.47 -38.98
CA TYR A 353 17.46 -6.89 -39.70
C TYR A 353 17.07 -7.87 -40.81
N SER A 354 15.84 -8.36 -40.76
CA SER A 354 14.95 -8.63 -41.90
C SER A 354 13.56 -8.89 -41.34
#